data_AF-A0A814Q565-F1
#
_entry.id   AF-A0A814Q565-F1
#
_cell.length_a   1.000
_cell.length_b   1.000
_cell.length_c   1.000
_cell.angle_alpha   90.00
_cell.angle_beta   90.00
_cell.angle_gamma   90.00
#
_symmetry.space_group_name_H-M   'P 1'
#
loop_
_entity.id
_entity.type
_entity.pdbx_description
1 polymer ?
#
loop_
_entity_poly.entity_id
_entity_poly.type
_entity_poly.pdbx_seq_one_letter_code
_entity_poly.pdbx_strand_id
1 'polypeptide(L)'
;MGLMTFAWVVCILLWNLGSAEGRIQDLYNENTPDAIQQNTVAGGTHRRFQNTRAVTNLALGRPCYASSDDLTGKPVRMAFDGNSATRWSSAYEDEQWIYVDLGSVRAISSVVLQWESAYARMFQIQTSTDLSAWTTVYFNYDGKRGTNSIPLSVSARYVKMYAWQRATQWGYSLWEMEVWGSSTETSTKPITVLDYFKSISGKQTVIGIHNREPNSAPAMQTNKIYSITGRWPALWSGDFLFTSSDVNNRWTMFNEALNQWKSGAIVQIMMHVVPPTQLEPGNWEGGVVSRLSNDQWNDLITNGGNLNRAWKARLDNYAQYFQFLKNNNVQVLFRPFHEMNQGVFWWAGRPGSSGTAALYYYNWSPYNPGNDYWDIFSLDVYNKDGYTAQKYNTAVSVAGSKPIAIGECDVLPTASQLALQPRWTFVMSWAELTFSSNTNAQIQALYSAGNVITMDKLPKFFRK
;
A
#
# COMPACT_ATOMS: atom_id res chain seq x y z
N MET A 1 -14.57 12.17 -8.72
CA MET A 1 -13.67 12.39 -7.58
C MET A 1 -13.63 11.11 -6.75
N GLY A 2 -12.53 10.37 -6.82
CA GLY A 2 -12.39 9.07 -6.14
C GLY A 2 -10.98 8.49 -6.25
N LEU A 3 -9.94 9.34 -6.31
CA LEU A 3 -8.58 8.90 -6.63
C LEU A 3 -7.57 8.98 -5.46
N MET A 4 -8.02 9.19 -4.22
CA MET A 4 -7.13 9.20 -3.04
C MET A 4 -7.63 8.34 -1.88
N THR A 5 -8.34 7.25 -2.19
CA THR A 5 -8.66 6.20 -1.21
C THR A 5 -8.08 4.88 -1.71
N PHE A 6 -6.78 4.80 -1.92
CA PHE A 6 -6.12 3.56 -2.33
C PHE A 6 -4.78 3.41 -1.61
N ALA A 7 -4.47 2.17 -1.23
CA ALA A 7 -3.30 1.77 -0.45
C ALA A 7 -1.98 2.00 -1.23
N TRP A 8 -1.56 3.25 -1.33
CA TRP A 8 -0.23 3.65 -1.77
C TRP A 8 0.65 3.86 -0.55
N VAL A 9 1.95 3.60 -0.71
CA VAL A 9 2.96 4.04 0.25
C VAL A 9 3.47 5.37 -0.28
N VAL A 10 2.98 6.47 0.27
CA VAL A 10 3.40 7.82 -0.14
C VAL A 10 4.66 8.20 0.63
N CYS A 11 5.75 8.42 -0.12
CA CYS A 11 6.99 8.93 0.44
C CYS A 11 6.95 10.46 0.45
N ILE A 12 7.08 11.06 1.62
CA ILE A 12 7.17 12.52 1.78
C ILE A 12 8.60 12.93 2.03
N LEU A 13 9.04 13.95 1.30
CA LEU A 13 10.45 14.31 1.19
C LEU A 13 10.80 15.64 1.83
N LEU A 14 11.99 15.74 2.43
CA LEU A 14 12.68 17.01 2.65
C LEU A 14 14.08 16.90 2.05
N TRP A 15 14.60 17.96 1.44
CA TRP A 15 15.99 18.11 1.02
C TRP A 15 16.85 18.77 2.09
N ASN A 16 18.12 18.36 2.21
CA ASN A 16 19.21 19.05 2.91
C ASN A 16 18.87 19.71 4.27
N LEU A 17 19.20 19.01 5.36
CA LEU A 17 18.95 19.47 6.73
C LEU A 17 20.04 20.42 7.28
N GLY A 18 21.13 20.67 6.55
CA GLY A 18 22.30 21.44 7.03
C GLY A 18 22.20 22.95 6.89
N SER A 19 21.31 23.48 6.05
CA SER A 19 21.09 24.93 5.85
C SER A 19 19.69 25.40 6.27
N ALA A 20 18.88 24.50 6.82
CA ALA A 20 17.45 24.68 7.07
C ALA A 20 17.09 24.70 8.56
N GLU A 21 18.02 25.11 9.42
CA GLU A 21 17.79 25.21 10.87
C GLU A 21 16.53 26.00 11.23
N GLY A 22 16.12 26.97 10.40
CA GLY A 22 14.86 27.70 10.59
C GLY A 22 13.57 27.03 10.11
N ARG A 23 13.61 26.04 9.21
CA ARG A 23 12.40 25.47 8.54
C ARG A 23 12.02 24.07 9.01
N ILE A 24 12.90 23.41 9.75
CA ILE A 24 12.65 22.10 10.39
C ILE A 24 11.87 22.28 11.70
N GLN A 25 12.10 23.37 12.43
CA GLN A 25 11.31 23.74 13.61
C GLN A 25 9.84 24.05 13.28
N ASP A 26 9.54 24.45 12.04
CA ASP A 26 8.17 24.73 11.58
C ASP A 26 7.31 23.46 11.39
N LEU A 27 7.92 22.26 11.41
CA LEU A 27 7.19 20.98 11.52
C LEU A 27 6.83 20.64 12.97
N TYR A 28 7.45 21.31 13.95
CA TYR A 28 7.41 20.98 15.37
C TYR A 28 6.64 21.99 16.23
N ASN A 29 6.32 23.18 15.70
CA ASN A 29 5.65 24.24 16.48
C ASN A 29 4.12 24.02 16.53
N GLU A 30 3.70 22.95 17.19
CA GLU A 30 2.47 22.92 17.99
C GLU A 30 2.88 23.03 19.46
N ASN A 31 3.06 24.25 19.97
CA ASN A 31 3.08 24.49 21.42
C ASN A 31 1.62 24.34 21.91
N THR A 32 1.24 23.36 22.74
CA THR A 32 1.52 23.28 24.19
C THR A 32 1.04 21.92 24.79
N PRO A 33 1.43 21.58 26.04
CA PRO A 33 1.84 20.23 26.47
C PRO A 33 0.76 19.44 27.22
N ASP A 34 0.97 18.12 27.42
CA ASP A 34 0.89 17.55 28.77
C ASP A 34 1.49 16.14 28.96
N ALA A 35 2.31 16.08 30.01
CA ALA A 35 2.66 15.01 30.95
C ALA A 35 2.84 13.53 30.52
N ILE A 36 4.10 13.11 30.70
CA ILE A 36 4.54 11.76 31.04
C ILE A 36 3.79 11.23 32.28
N GLN A 37 3.27 10.00 32.21
CA GLN A 37 3.35 9.07 33.34
C GLN A 37 3.72 7.66 32.88
N GLN A 38 4.82 7.19 33.45
CA GLN A 38 5.29 5.81 33.43
C GLN A 38 4.32 4.93 34.23
N ASN A 39 4.13 3.68 33.79
CA ASN A 39 3.94 2.59 34.73
C ASN A 39 4.47 1.27 34.15
N THR A 40 5.44 0.72 34.88
CA THR A 40 6.02 -0.62 34.80
C THR A 40 5.07 -1.64 35.42
N VAL A 41 4.90 -2.83 34.80
CA VAL A 41 4.76 -4.10 35.53
C VAL A 41 5.39 -5.25 34.72
N ALA A 42 6.05 -6.13 35.46
CA ALA A 42 6.90 -7.23 35.03
C ALA A 42 6.17 -8.56 34.77
N GLY A 43 6.89 -9.48 34.10
CA GLY A 43 6.92 -10.92 34.43
C GLY A 43 5.89 -11.83 33.76
N GLY A 44 6.36 -12.74 32.90
CA GLY A 44 5.55 -13.85 32.40
C GLY A 44 6.32 -14.82 31.50
N THR A 45 6.67 -15.97 32.06
CA THR A 45 7.50 -17.06 31.53
C THR A 45 7.05 -17.67 30.20
N HIS A 46 8.03 -18.02 29.35
CA HIS A 46 7.89 -18.85 28.17
C HIS A 46 7.28 -20.22 28.48
N ARG A 47 6.15 -20.57 27.86
CA ARG A 47 5.73 -21.97 27.64
C ARG A 47 5.59 -22.23 26.14
N ARG A 48 6.39 -23.17 25.64
CA ARG A 48 6.19 -23.80 24.33
C ARG A 48 4.88 -24.61 24.40
N PHE A 49 3.89 -24.22 23.60
CA PHE A 49 2.77 -25.10 23.27
C PHE A 49 2.96 -25.62 21.84
N GLN A 50 3.02 -26.94 21.71
CA GLN A 50 2.87 -27.60 20.41
C GLN A 50 1.45 -27.33 19.91
N ASN A 51 1.35 -26.65 18.77
CA ASN A 51 0.10 -26.10 18.25
C ASN A 51 -0.59 -27.13 17.33
N THR A 52 -1.48 -27.96 17.89
CA THR A 52 -2.57 -28.56 17.11
C THR A 52 -3.64 -27.49 16.92
N ARG A 53 -3.81 -26.97 15.69
CA ARG A 53 -4.77 -25.89 15.37
C ARG A 53 -6.20 -26.31 15.76
N ALA A 54 -6.81 -25.60 16.71
CA ALA A 54 -8.22 -25.78 17.05
C ALA A 54 -9.12 -25.22 15.93
N VAL A 55 -10.03 -26.04 15.41
CA VAL A 55 -11.07 -25.64 14.45
C VAL A 55 -12.35 -25.32 15.23
N THR A 56 -13.02 -24.21 14.91
CA THR A 56 -14.25 -23.74 15.58
C THR A 56 -15.27 -23.21 14.56
N ASN A 57 -16.55 -23.10 14.94
CA ASN A 57 -17.55 -22.35 14.17
C ASN A 57 -17.27 -20.85 14.31
N LEU A 58 -16.83 -20.22 13.22
CA LEU A 58 -16.46 -18.82 13.11
C LEU A 58 -17.68 -17.89 12.94
N ALA A 59 -18.80 -18.44 12.49
CA ALA A 59 -20.02 -17.69 12.18
C ALA A 59 -20.97 -17.51 13.39
N LEU A 60 -20.75 -18.28 14.47
CA LEU A 60 -21.59 -18.26 15.66
C LEU A 60 -21.70 -16.84 16.26
N GLY A 61 -22.93 -16.33 16.33
CA GLY A 61 -23.26 -15.01 16.90
C GLY A 61 -22.72 -13.82 16.09
N ARG A 62 -22.28 -14.01 14.86
CA ARG A 62 -21.69 -12.95 14.03
C ARG A 62 -22.74 -12.07 13.34
N PRO A 63 -22.39 -10.82 12.98
CA PRO A 63 -23.24 -10.00 12.12
C PRO A 63 -23.56 -10.72 10.80
N CYS A 64 -24.84 -10.76 10.46
CA CYS A 64 -25.36 -11.50 9.31
C CYS A 64 -26.51 -10.75 8.64
N TYR A 65 -26.71 -11.04 7.36
CA TYR A 65 -27.63 -10.31 6.50
C TYR A 65 -28.28 -11.27 5.51
N ALA A 66 -29.51 -10.99 5.11
CA ALA A 66 -30.27 -11.76 4.13
C ALA A 66 -30.85 -10.87 3.04
N SER A 67 -31.20 -11.48 1.91
CA SER A 67 -32.01 -10.84 0.86
C SER A 67 -33.41 -10.51 1.36
N SER A 68 -33.98 -11.38 2.20
CA SER A 68 -35.31 -11.24 2.78
C SER A 68 -35.47 -12.12 4.02
N ASP A 69 -36.51 -11.84 4.80
CA ASP A 69 -37.04 -12.71 5.84
C ASP A 69 -38.56 -12.89 5.61
N ASP A 70 -39.16 -14.01 6.01
CA ASP A 70 -40.60 -14.29 5.85
C ASP A 70 -41.51 -13.43 6.77
N LEU A 71 -40.95 -12.45 7.49
CA LEU A 71 -41.60 -11.55 8.45
C LEU A 71 -42.34 -12.23 9.63
N THR A 72 -42.21 -13.55 9.81
CA THR A 72 -42.89 -14.30 10.90
C THR A 72 -41.99 -14.58 12.11
N GLY A 73 -41.04 -13.70 12.39
CA GLY A 73 -40.13 -13.86 13.53
C GLY A 73 -39.00 -14.88 13.31
N LYS A 74 -38.66 -15.16 12.04
CA LYS A 74 -37.55 -16.05 11.62
C LYS A 74 -36.39 -15.32 10.91
N PRO A 75 -35.80 -14.28 11.55
CA PRO A 75 -34.79 -13.43 10.92
C PRO A 75 -33.45 -14.15 10.75
N VAL A 76 -32.62 -13.65 9.83
CA VAL A 76 -31.32 -14.23 9.46
C VAL A 76 -30.41 -14.65 10.62
N ARG A 77 -30.41 -13.92 11.74
CA ARG A 77 -29.61 -14.25 12.93
C ARG A 77 -29.86 -15.66 13.48
N MET A 78 -31.06 -16.22 13.24
CA MET A 78 -31.43 -17.55 13.72
C MET A 78 -30.72 -18.67 12.95
N ALA A 79 -30.09 -18.40 11.81
CA ALA A 79 -29.24 -19.37 11.14
C ALA A 79 -27.78 -19.34 11.66
N PHE A 80 -27.47 -18.52 12.66
CA PHE A 80 -26.11 -18.32 13.16
C PHE A 80 -26.06 -18.27 14.70
N ASP A 81 -27.11 -18.72 15.39
CA ASP A 81 -27.22 -18.62 16.85
C ASP A 81 -26.79 -19.89 17.59
N GLY A 82 -26.50 -20.97 16.86
CA GLY A 82 -26.05 -22.25 17.41
C GLY A 82 -27.20 -23.06 18.00
N ASN A 83 -28.45 -22.70 17.71
CA ASN A 83 -29.63 -23.36 18.24
C ASN A 83 -30.42 -24.04 17.12
N SER A 84 -30.25 -25.35 17.03
CA SER A 84 -30.96 -26.21 16.04
C SER A 84 -32.50 -26.23 16.14
N ALA A 85 -33.10 -25.51 17.09
CA ALA A 85 -34.56 -25.33 17.21
C ALA A 85 -35.06 -23.99 16.66
N THR A 86 -34.18 -23.07 16.26
CA THR A 86 -34.50 -21.77 15.64
C THR A 86 -34.03 -21.76 14.19
N ARG A 87 -34.71 -21.01 13.32
CA ARG A 87 -34.39 -21.01 11.88
C ARG A 87 -34.54 -19.65 11.24
N TRP A 88 -33.71 -19.38 10.25
CA TRP A 88 -34.00 -18.37 9.23
C TRP A 88 -35.00 -18.90 8.21
N SER A 89 -35.85 -18.02 7.68
CA SER A 89 -36.74 -18.34 6.56
C SER A 89 -36.86 -17.14 5.63
N SER A 90 -36.62 -17.34 4.33
CA SER A 90 -36.72 -16.29 3.31
C SER A 90 -38.17 -16.03 2.88
N ALA A 91 -38.36 -14.95 2.11
CA ALA A 91 -39.54 -14.81 1.25
C ALA A 91 -39.68 -16.00 0.29
N TYR A 92 -40.91 -16.23 -0.19
CA TYR A 92 -41.27 -17.41 -0.99
C TYR A 92 -40.96 -17.17 -2.48
N GLU A 93 -39.71 -16.82 -2.74
CA GLU A 93 -39.17 -16.45 -4.04
C GLU A 93 -37.83 -17.17 -4.25
N ASP A 94 -37.46 -17.37 -5.52
CA ASP A 94 -36.11 -17.82 -5.84
C ASP A 94 -35.10 -16.66 -5.65
N GLU A 95 -33.83 -16.89 -5.99
CA GLU A 95 -32.75 -15.89 -5.92
C GLU A 95 -32.56 -15.24 -4.53
N GLN A 96 -32.60 -16.05 -3.48
CA GLN A 96 -32.41 -15.60 -2.10
C GLN A 96 -30.99 -15.89 -1.62
N TRP A 97 -30.52 -15.10 -0.65
CA TRP A 97 -29.21 -15.28 -0.06
C TRP A 97 -29.17 -14.92 1.42
N ILE A 98 -28.21 -15.53 2.12
CA ILE A 98 -27.74 -15.08 3.43
C ILE A 98 -26.22 -15.00 3.43
N TYR A 99 -25.65 -14.05 4.17
CA TYR A 99 -24.21 -14.02 4.41
C TYR A 99 -23.88 -13.60 5.84
N VAL A 100 -22.68 -13.98 6.26
CA VAL A 100 -22.11 -13.66 7.58
C VAL A 100 -20.79 -12.91 7.44
N ASP A 101 -20.55 -11.92 8.31
CA ASP A 101 -19.26 -11.23 8.49
C ASP A 101 -18.48 -11.87 9.65
N LEU A 102 -17.36 -12.53 9.34
CA LEU A 102 -16.50 -13.18 10.33
C LEU A 102 -15.66 -12.17 11.16
N GLY A 103 -15.73 -10.88 10.82
CA GLY A 103 -15.04 -9.75 11.48
C GLY A 103 -13.68 -9.43 10.86
N SER A 104 -12.97 -10.43 10.35
CA SER A 104 -11.72 -10.31 9.58
C SER A 104 -11.51 -11.55 8.72
N VAL A 105 -10.48 -11.56 7.86
CA VAL A 105 -10.23 -12.73 7.01
C VAL A 105 -9.79 -13.93 7.86
N ARG A 106 -10.46 -15.07 7.66
CA ARG A 106 -10.23 -16.32 8.38
C ARG A 106 -10.02 -17.46 7.40
N ALA A 107 -9.17 -18.42 7.75
CA ALA A 107 -9.07 -19.68 7.03
C ALA A 107 -10.29 -20.53 7.35
N ILE A 108 -11.02 -20.91 6.29
CA ILE A 108 -12.27 -21.68 6.34
C ILE A 108 -11.98 -23.08 5.80
N SER A 109 -12.30 -24.08 6.62
CA SER A 109 -12.16 -25.50 6.29
C SER A 109 -13.47 -26.15 5.85
N SER A 110 -14.62 -25.60 6.23
CA SER A 110 -15.91 -26.05 5.71
C SER A 110 -17.04 -25.06 5.96
N VAL A 111 -18.11 -25.22 5.20
CA VAL A 111 -19.43 -24.63 5.48
C VAL A 111 -20.42 -25.76 5.73
N VAL A 112 -21.24 -25.64 6.77
CA VAL A 112 -22.31 -26.58 7.06
C VAL A 112 -23.64 -25.86 6.90
N LEU A 113 -24.53 -26.39 6.08
CA LEU A 113 -25.91 -25.93 5.92
C LEU A 113 -26.84 -26.96 6.53
N GLN A 114 -27.59 -26.60 7.56
CA GLN A 114 -28.61 -27.45 8.17
C GLN A 114 -30.00 -27.01 7.68
N TRP A 115 -30.49 -27.63 6.61
CA TRP A 115 -31.78 -27.25 6.02
C TRP A 115 -32.97 -27.75 6.84
N GLU A 116 -34.04 -26.95 6.84
CA GLU A 116 -35.38 -27.42 7.19
C GLU A 116 -36.02 -28.21 6.01
N SER A 117 -37.27 -28.65 6.14
CA SER A 117 -38.08 -29.20 5.04
C SER A 117 -38.11 -28.29 3.81
N ALA A 118 -38.06 -26.97 3.99
CA ALA A 118 -37.99 -25.98 2.93
C ALA A 118 -36.52 -25.65 2.55
N TYR A 119 -35.96 -26.40 1.60
CA TYR A 119 -34.54 -26.34 1.24
C TYR A 119 -34.27 -25.88 -0.21
N ALA A 120 -33.01 -25.56 -0.52
CA ALA A 120 -32.59 -25.19 -1.87
C ALA A 120 -32.32 -26.42 -2.75
N ARG A 121 -32.94 -26.48 -3.93
CA ARG A 121 -32.56 -27.43 -4.99
C ARG A 121 -31.27 -27.00 -5.66
N MET A 122 -31.11 -25.71 -5.94
CA MET A 122 -29.90 -25.17 -6.54
C MET A 122 -29.35 -24.01 -5.73
N PHE A 123 -28.10 -24.12 -5.30
CA PHE A 123 -27.41 -23.09 -4.52
C PHE A 123 -25.90 -23.11 -4.74
N GLN A 124 -25.25 -22.03 -4.31
CA GLN A 124 -23.80 -21.87 -4.33
C GLN A 124 -23.32 -21.27 -3.01
N ILE A 125 -22.07 -21.55 -2.67
CA ILE A 125 -21.34 -20.84 -1.62
C ILE A 125 -20.40 -19.84 -2.28
N GLN A 126 -20.48 -18.59 -1.85
CA GLN A 126 -19.62 -17.51 -2.29
C GLN A 126 -18.83 -16.97 -1.11
N THR A 127 -17.63 -16.46 -1.38
CA THR A 127 -16.79 -15.82 -0.38
C THR A 127 -16.29 -14.46 -0.85
N SER A 128 -16.04 -13.56 0.09
CA SER A 128 -15.46 -12.25 -0.18
C SER A 128 -14.51 -11.83 0.93
N THR A 129 -13.55 -10.96 0.61
CA THR A 129 -12.69 -10.26 1.59
C THR A 129 -13.12 -8.80 1.79
N ASP A 130 -13.94 -8.24 0.89
CA ASP A 130 -14.20 -6.80 0.80
C ASP A 130 -15.68 -6.41 0.59
N LEU A 131 -16.61 -7.37 0.56
CA LEU A 131 -18.05 -7.23 0.24
C LEU A 131 -18.40 -6.79 -1.18
N SER A 132 -17.45 -6.27 -1.95
CA SER A 132 -17.69 -5.79 -3.33
C SER A 132 -17.51 -6.91 -4.36
N ALA A 133 -16.49 -7.75 -4.19
CA ALA A 133 -16.18 -8.84 -5.08
C ALA A 133 -16.51 -10.19 -4.41
N TRP A 134 -17.32 -11.01 -5.08
CA TRP A 134 -17.72 -12.34 -4.61
C TRP A 134 -17.18 -13.42 -5.54
N THR A 135 -16.49 -14.40 -4.98
CA THR A 135 -16.01 -15.58 -5.71
C THR A 135 -16.85 -16.78 -5.31
N THR A 136 -17.42 -17.49 -6.29
CA THR A 136 -18.08 -18.77 -6.02
C THR A 136 -17.04 -19.85 -5.76
N VAL A 137 -17.17 -20.53 -4.62
CA VAL A 137 -16.25 -21.59 -4.18
C VAL A 137 -16.89 -22.98 -4.18
N TYR A 138 -18.22 -23.05 -4.34
CA TYR A 138 -18.97 -24.31 -4.43
C TYR A 138 -20.30 -24.11 -5.15
N PHE A 139 -20.72 -25.10 -5.93
CA PHE A 139 -22.04 -25.18 -6.58
C PHE A 139 -22.73 -26.51 -6.23
N ASN A 140 -24.06 -26.48 -6.09
CA ASN A 140 -24.90 -27.66 -6.02
C ASN A 140 -26.16 -27.45 -6.86
N TYR A 141 -26.39 -28.36 -7.81
CA TYR A 141 -27.54 -28.32 -8.74
C TYR A 141 -28.65 -29.31 -8.36
N ASP A 142 -28.43 -30.17 -7.37
CA ASP A 142 -29.43 -31.14 -6.89
C ASP A 142 -29.36 -31.29 -5.36
N GLY A 143 -29.52 -30.16 -4.68
CA GLY A 143 -29.58 -30.08 -3.23
C GLY A 143 -30.61 -31.03 -2.65
N LYS A 144 -30.36 -31.50 -1.43
CA LYS A 144 -31.22 -32.40 -0.67
C LYS A 144 -31.49 -31.79 0.70
N ARG A 145 -32.66 -32.09 1.28
CA ARG A 145 -32.99 -31.71 2.65
C ARG A 145 -31.97 -32.27 3.65
N GLY A 146 -31.94 -31.71 4.86
CA GLY A 146 -31.06 -32.12 5.94
C GLY A 146 -29.72 -31.40 5.92
N THR A 147 -28.68 -32.02 6.47
CA THR A 147 -27.36 -31.38 6.62
C THR A 147 -26.48 -31.57 5.39
N ASN A 148 -25.97 -30.47 4.83
CA ASN A 148 -24.90 -30.48 3.86
C ASN A 148 -23.60 -29.97 4.50
N SER A 149 -22.59 -30.83 4.59
CA SER A 149 -21.23 -30.45 5.00
C SER A 149 -20.36 -30.28 3.76
N ILE A 150 -19.91 -29.06 3.51
CA ILE A 150 -19.19 -28.66 2.30
C ILE A 150 -17.73 -28.38 2.69
N PRO A 151 -16.78 -29.28 2.40
CA PRO A 151 -15.38 -29.04 2.68
C PRO A 151 -14.85 -27.91 1.79
N LEU A 152 -14.10 -26.99 2.38
CA LEU A 152 -13.48 -25.86 1.70
C LEU A 152 -12.02 -25.74 2.12
N SER A 153 -11.22 -25.01 1.34
CA SER A 153 -9.86 -24.62 1.71
C SER A 153 -9.59 -23.21 1.20
N VAL A 154 -10.26 -22.24 1.80
CA VAL A 154 -10.24 -20.83 1.35
C VAL A 154 -9.99 -19.88 2.53
N SER A 155 -9.65 -18.63 2.23
CA SER A 155 -9.58 -17.55 3.22
C SER A 155 -10.52 -16.43 2.83
N ALA A 156 -11.45 -16.08 3.72
CA ALA A 156 -12.43 -15.03 3.47
C ALA A 156 -12.85 -14.32 4.75
N ARG A 157 -13.39 -13.11 4.62
CA ARG A 157 -14.07 -12.40 5.73
C ARG A 157 -15.57 -12.62 5.69
N TYR A 158 -16.14 -12.71 4.49
CA TYR A 158 -17.58 -12.87 4.28
C TYR A 158 -17.85 -14.19 3.58
N VAL A 159 -18.88 -14.91 4.04
CA VAL A 159 -19.33 -16.17 3.46
C VAL A 159 -20.82 -16.07 3.20
N LYS A 160 -21.24 -16.38 1.98
CA LYS A 160 -22.61 -16.24 1.49
C LYS A 160 -23.11 -17.55 0.91
N MET A 161 -24.34 -17.92 1.28
CA MET A 161 -25.14 -18.91 0.56
C MET A 161 -26.08 -18.13 -0.38
N TYR A 162 -26.03 -18.44 -1.67
CA TYR A 162 -26.95 -17.90 -2.68
C TYR A 162 -27.70 -19.06 -3.34
N ALA A 163 -29.02 -19.05 -3.27
CA ALA A 163 -29.90 -20.08 -3.83
C ALA A 163 -30.82 -19.50 -4.89
N TRP A 164 -30.92 -20.18 -6.04
CA TRP A 164 -31.69 -19.70 -7.20
C TRP A 164 -32.76 -20.70 -7.67
N GLN A 165 -32.93 -21.82 -6.98
CA GLN A 165 -34.08 -22.70 -7.19
C GLN A 165 -34.52 -23.37 -5.90
N ARG A 166 -35.77 -23.15 -5.50
CA ARG A 166 -36.40 -23.82 -4.35
C ARG A 166 -36.76 -25.26 -4.67
N ALA A 167 -36.67 -26.13 -3.66
CA ALA A 167 -37.10 -27.53 -3.79
C ALA A 167 -38.58 -27.75 -3.45
N THR A 168 -39.24 -26.74 -2.87
CA THR A 168 -40.64 -26.76 -2.42
C THR A 168 -41.33 -25.45 -2.80
N GLN A 169 -42.65 -25.34 -2.58
CA GLN A 169 -43.40 -24.09 -2.79
C GLN A 169 -43.09 -23.00 -1.74
N TRP A 170 -42.49 -23.37 -0.61
CA TRP A 170 -42.10 -22.47 0.48
C TRP A 170 -40.79 -21.76 0.17
N GLY A 171 -40.40 -20.74 0.95
CA GLY A 171 -39.08 -20.10 0.87
C GLY A 171 -37.92 -21.04 1.24
N TYR A 172 -36.69 -20.52 1.31
CA TYR A 172 -35.54 -21.26 1.82
C TYR A 172 -35.49 -21.14 3.34
N SER A 173 -35.14 -22.22 4.03
CA SER A 173 -35.03 -22.21 5.48
C SER A 173 -33.89 -23.06 6.03
N LEU A 174 -33.11 -22.44 6.91
CA LEU A 174 -31.94 -23.02 7.55
C LEU A 174 -32.09 -22.96 9.06
N TRP A 175 -31.93 -24.11 9.72
CA TRP A 175 -31.70 -24.17 11.16
C TRP A 175 -30.36 -23.52 11.49
N GLU A 176 -29.30 -23.87 10.75
CA GLU A 176 -27.96 -23.30 10.94
C GLU A 176 -27.20 -23.19 9.62
N MET A 177 -26.37 -22.16 9.51
CA MET A 177 -25.29 -21.99 8.55
C MET A 177 -23.98 -21.77 9.32
N GLU A 178 -23.19 -22.84 9.44
CA GLU A 178 -21.95 -22.80 10.20
C GLU A 178 -20.76 -22.62 9.25
N VAL A 179 -19.76 -21.85 9.69
CA VAL A 179 -18.50 -21.67 8.96
C VAL A 179 -17.37 -22.15 9.85
N TRP A 180 -16.81 -23.32 9.55
CA TRP A 180 -15.76 -23.91 10.37
C TRP A 180 -14.37 -23.50 9.87
N GLY A 181 -13.49 -23.19 10.80
CA GLY A 181 -12.12 -22.76 10.47
C GLY A 181 -11.25 -22.54 11.69
N SER A 182 -10.00 -22.10 11.48
CA SER A 182 -9.07 -21.82 12.56
C SER A 182 -9.50 -20.59 13.36
N SER A 183 -9.54 -20.69 14.70
CA SER A 183 -9.83 -19.53 15.57
C SER A 183 -8.73 -18.47 15.54
N THR A 184 -7.52 -18.84 15.11
CA THR A 184 -6.43 -17.90 14.87
C THR A 184 -6.72 -17.07 13.63
N GLU A 185 -6.63 -15.75 13.74
CA GLU A 185 -6.65 -14.87 12.57
C GLU A 185 -5.57 -15.32 11.59
N THR A 186 -5.96 -15.84 10.42
CA THR A 186 -5.03 -15.91 9.31
C THR A 186 -4.91 -14.49 8.79
N SER A 187 -3.85 -13.81 9.21
CA SER A 187 -3.35 -12.63 8.53
C SER A 187 -2.99 -13.02 7.08
N THR A 188 -3.99 -13.11 6.21
CA THR A 188 -3.82 -13.14 4.76
C THR A 188 -3.81 -11.73 4.18
N LYS A 189 -3.61 -10.69 5.01
CA LYS A 189 -3.17 -9.42 4.47
C LYS A 189 -1.85 -9.72 3.74
N PRO A 190 -1.75 -9.53 2.42
CA PRO A 190 -0.47 -9.63 1.74
C PRO A 190 0.49 -8.72 2.49
N ILE A 191 1.67 -9.23 2.90
CA ILE A 191 2.69 -8.37 3.52
C ILE A 191 2.92 -7.24 2.52
N THR A 192 2.64 -6.02 2.94
CA THR A 192 2.84 -4.86 2.08
C THR A 192 4.32 -4.50 2.05
N VAL A 193 4.75 -3.73 1.04
CA VAL A 193 6.08 -3.12 1.04
C VAL A 193 6.30 -2.32 2.33
N LEU A 194 5.26 -1.62 2.81
CA LEU A 194 5.30 -0.85 4.05
C LEU A 194 5.46 -1.74 5.30
N ASP A 195 4.72 -2.86 5.38
CA ASP A 195 4.87 -3.81 6.49
C ASP A 195 6.28 -4.41 6.51
N TYR A 196 6.84 -4.68 5.33
CA TYR A 196 8.22 -5.13 5.20
C TYR A 196 9.22 -4.08 5.69
N PHE A 197 9.09 -2.83 5.25
CA PHE A 197 9.95 -1.74 5.71
C PHE A 197 9.86 -1.53 7.23
N LYS A 198 8.65 -1.58 7.81
CA LYS A 198 8.48 -1.56 9.27
C LYS A 198 9.21 -2.71 9.95
N SER A 199 9.22 -3.90 9.36
CA SER A 199 9.86 -5.10 9.94
C SER A 199 11.40 -5.06 9.95
N ILE A 200 12.00 -4.36 8.97
CA ILE A 200 13.47 -4.24 8.81
C ILE A 200 14.04 -2.96 9.42
N SER A 201 13.20 -1.97 9.76
CA SER A 201 13.65 -0.74 10.41
C SER A 201 14.38 -1.07 11.72
N GLY A 202 15.57 -0.49 11.90
CA GLY A 202 16.47 -0.79 13.02
C GLY A 202 17.38 -2.01 12.79
N LYS A 203 17.31 -2.69 11.64
CA LYS A 203 18.04 -3.94 11.37
C LYS A 203 18.80 -3.93 10.05
N GLN A 204 18.12 -3.59 8.95
CA GLN A 204 18.65 -3.73 7.59
C GLN A 204 18.10 -2.65 6.67
N THR A 205 18.81 -2.39 5.58
CA THR A 205 18.47 -1.38 4.58
C THR A 205 18.33 -2.02 3.20
N VAL A 206 17.21 -1.79 2.52
CA VAL A 206 17.02 -2.14 1.11
C VAL A 206 17.87 -1.21 0.23
N ILE A 207 18.64 -1.79 -0.69
CA ILE A 207 19.42 -1.00 -1.66
C ILE A 207 18.70 -0.92 -3.00
N GLY A 208 18.62 0.29 -3.55
CA GLY A 208 18.00 0.59 -4.82
C GLY A 208 18.82 1.49 -5.73
N ILE A 209 18.37 1.60 -6.97
CA ILE A 209 18.94 2.45 -8.01
C ILE A 209 17.81 3.15 -8.77
N HIS A 210 17.99 4.44 -9.01
CA HIS A 210 17.07 5.21 -9.85
C HIS A 210 17.46 5.12 -11.33
N ASN A 211 16.48 4.87 -12.20
CA ASN A 211 16.62 4.91 -13.65
C ASN A 211 15.88 6.17 -14.14
N ARG A 212 16.59 7.31 -14.11
CA ARG A 212 16.09 8.61 -14.53
C ARG A 212 15.77 8.59 -16.04
N GLU A 213 16.73 8.94 -16.88
CA GLU A 213 16.60 9.00 -18.34
C GLU A 213 17.46 7.94 -19.02
N PRO A 214 17.06 7.43 -20.21
CA PRO A 214 15.78 7.67 -20.88
C PRO A 214 14.72 6.61 -20.52
N ASN A 215 13.43 6.97 -20.60
CA ASN A 215 12.32 6.03 -20.41
C ASN A 215 12.23 4.94 -21.50
N SER A 216 12.96 5.09 -22.62
CA SER A 216 13.11 4.03 -23.64
C SER A 216 14.06 2.90 -23.20
N ALA A 217 14.87 3.11 -22.15
CA ALA A 217 15.77 2.11 -21.57
C ALA A 217 15.67 2.08 -20.02
N PRO A 218 14.48 1.80 -19.46
CA PRO A 218 14.14 2.02 -18.05
C PRO A 218 14.86 1.10 -17.04
N ALA A 219 15.70 0.17 -17.50
CA ALA A 219 16.51 -0.72 -16.66
C ALA A 219 18.03 -0.49 -16.80
N MET A 220 18.45 0.56 -17.52
CA MET A 220 19.86 0.77 -17.87
C MET A 220 20.79 0.78 -16.65
N GLN A 221 20.42 1.52 -15.61
CA GLN A 221 21.27 1.68 -14.42
C GLN A 221 21.21 0.44 -13.54
N THR A 222 20.04 -0.20 -13.45
CA THR A 222 19.83 -1.51 -12.82
C THR A 222 20.76 -2.58 -13.41
N ASN A 223 20.84 -2.66 -14.74
CA ASN A 223 21.70 -3.61 -15.44
C ASN A 223 23.20 -3.33 -15.19
N LYS A 224 23.57 -2.04 -15.11
CA LYS A 224 24.96 -1.63 -14.81
C LYS A 224 25.36 -1.96 -13.36
N ILE A 225 24.44 -1.84 -12.40
CA ILE A 225 24.67 -2.34 -11.04
C ILE A 225 24.94 -3.84 -11.05
N TYR A 226 24.14 -4.63 -11.77
CA TYR A 226 24.34 -6.07 -11.84
C TYR A 226 25.68 -6.44 -12.48
N SER A 227 26.10 -5.75 -13.54
CA SER A 227 27.39 -6.03 -14.19
C SER A 227 28.60 -5.74 -13.30
N ILE A 228 28.48 -4.77 -12.39
CA ILE A 228 29.53 -4.45 -11.41
C ILE A 228 29.52 -5.43 -10.24
N THR A 229 28.32 -5.78 -9.73
CA THR A 229 28.18 -6.41 -8.41
C THR A 229 27.85 -7.90 -8.43
N GLY A 230 27.35 -8.41 -9.56
CA GLY A 230 26.70 -9.72 -9.68
C GLY A 230 25.38 -9.83 -8.90
N ARG A 231 24.83 -8.73 -8.38
CA ARG A 231 23.60 -8.69 -7.57
C ARG A 231 22.63 -7.67 -8.08
N TRP A 232 21.36 -8.05 -8.14
CA TRP A 232 20.29 -7.13 -8.50
C TRP A 232 19.93 -6.22 -7.32
N PRO A 233 19.72 -4.90 -7.55
CA PRO A 233 19.18 -4.01 -6.53
C PRO A 233 17.78 -4.49 -6.10
N ALA A 234 17.48 -4.38 -4.81
CA ALA A 234 16.18 -4.79 -4.28
C ALA A 234 15.06 -3.79 -4.60
N LEU A 235 15.41 -2.52 -4.86
CA LEU A 235 14.48 -1.49 -5.26
C LEU A 235 14.84 -0.95 -6.64
N TRP A 236 13.89 -1.00 -7.56
CA TRP A 236 13.95 -0.36 -8.86
C TRP A 236 13.12 0.93 -8.81
N SER A 237 13.66 2.02 -9.35
CA SER A 237 12.91 3.26 -9.51
C SER A 237 12.95 3.81 -10.93
N GLY A 238 11.81 4.35 -11.39
CA GLY A 238 11.67 5.13 -12.62
C GLY A 238 10.95 6.46 -12.40
N ASP A 239 10.81 7.26 -13.45
CA ASP A 239 10.25 8.62 -13.40
C ASP A 239 9.32 8.94 -14.58
N PHE A 240 8.29 9.75 -14.35
CA PHE A 240 7.39 10.26 -15.39
C PHE A 240 8.11 11.07 -16.47
N LEU A 241 9.07 11.91 -16.04
CA LEU A 241 9.85 12.83 -16.87
C LEU A 241 8.98 13.72 -17.80
N PHE A 242 9.64 14.55 -18.59
CA PHE A 242 8.99 15.68 -19.29
C PHE A 242 9.39 15.83 -20.76
N THR A 243 10.47 15.20 -21.23
CA THR A 243 10.90 15.34 -22.63
C THR A 243 9.94 14.60 -23.57
N SER A 244 9.90 14.99 -24.85
CA SER A 244 9.07 14.32 -25.86
C SER A 244 9.36 12.82 -25.95
N SER A 245 10.64 12.45 -25.88
CA SER A 245 11.05 11.04 -25.90
C SER A 245 10.52 10.30 -24.68
N ASP A 246 10.64 10.88 -23.49
CA ASP A 246 10.24 10.19 -22.27
C ASP A 246 8.73 10.08 -22.12
N VAL A 247 7.99 11.14 -22.48
CA VAL A 247 6.53 11.13 -22.52
C VAL A 247 6.02 10.03 -23.45
N ASN A 248 6.60 9.91 -24.64
CA ASN A 248 6.25 8.87 -25.62
C ASN A 248 6.61 7.45 -25.12
N ASN A 249 7.58 7.31 -24.20
CA ASN A 249 8.04 6.03 -23.67
C ASN A 249 7.55 5.74 -22.24
N ARG A 250 6.59 6.48 -21.67
CA ARG A 250 6.05 6.20 -20.34
C ARG A 250 5.51 4.78 -20.22
N TRP A 251 4.80 4.27 -21.23
CA TRP A 251 4.33 2.88 -21.23
C TRP A 251 5.49 1.88 -21.22
N THR A 252 6.61 2.17 -21.87
CA THR A 252 7.83 1.34 -21.79
C THR A 252 8.34 1.28 -20.35
N MET A 253 8.46 2.43 -19.67
CA MET A 253 8.88 2.49 -18.26
C MET A 253 7.91 1.78 -17.32
N PHE A 254 6.60 1.97 -17.48
CA PHE A 254 5.60 1.31 -16.63
C PHE A 254 5.47 -0.20 -16.87
N ASN A 255 5.68 -0.67 -18.10
CA ASN A 255 5.81 -2.11 -18.38
C ASN A 255 7.07 -2.68 -17.72
N GLU A 256 8.17 -1.94 -17.70
CA GLU A 256 9.37 -2.36 -16.99
C GLU A 256 9.14 -2.39 -15.47
N ALA A 257 8.41 -1.43 -14.90
CA ALA A 257 8.02 -1.47 -13.49
C ALA A 257 7.27 -2.77 -13.15
N LEU A 258 6.37 -3.24 -14.03
CA LEU A 258 5.71 -4.54 -13.87
C LEU A 258 6.70 -5.72 -13.96
N ASN A 259 7.65 -5.68 -14.89
CA ASN A 259 8.67 -6.73 -15.03
C ASN A 259 9.57 -6.82 -13.78
N GLN A 260 9.98 -5.66 -13.25
CA GLN A 260 10.79 -5.55 -12.04
C GLN A 260 10.04 -6.11 -10.82
N TRP A 261 8.76 -5.77 -10.68
CA TRP A 261 7.90 -6.35 -9.64
C TRP A 261 7.79 -7.88 -9.75
N LYS A 262 7.49 -8.41 -10.94
CA LYS A 262 7.42 -9.87 -11.18
C LYS A 262 8.75 -10.56 -10.88
N SER A 263 9.87 -9.88 -11.14
CA SER A 263 11.21 -10.39 -10.87
C SER A 263 11.60 -10.38 -9.39
N GLY A 264 10.80 -9.71 -8.54
CA GLY A 264 11.03 -9.65 -7.10
C GLY A 264 11.49 -8.31 -6.56
N ALA A 265 11.64 -7.28 -7.40
CA ALA A 265 12.05 -5.95 -6.95
C ALA A 265 10.88 -5.17 -6.35
N ILE A 266 11.19 -4.29 -5.39
CA ILE A 266 10.29 -3.24 -4.94
C ILE A 266 10.28 -2.14 -6.01
N VAL A 267 9.09 -1.65 -6.36
CA VAL A 267 8.90 -0.62 -7.40
C VAL A 267 8.68 0.75 -6.76
N GLN A 268 9.45 1.74 -7.21
CA GLN A 268 9.24 3.15 -6.88
C GLN A 268 9.04 4.01 -8.13
N ILE A 269 8.05 4.90 -8.11
CA ILE A 269 7.83 5.87 -9.19
C ILE A 269 7.98 7.30 -8.66
N MET A 270 8.81 8.09 -9.34
CA MET A 270 8.97 9.53 -9.14
C MET A 270 8.22 10.32 -10.22
N MET A 271 8.12 11.65 -10.03
CA MET A 271 7.34 12.50 -10.91
C MET A 271 7.99 13.88 -11.13
N HIS A 272 8.99 13.95 -12.02
CA HIS A 272 9.43 15.22 -12.63
C HIS A 272 8.52 15.58 -13.81
N VAL A 273 7.68 16.60 -13.64
CA VAL A 273 6.68 17.00 -14.64
C VAL A 273 6.60 18.51 -14.76
N VAL A 274 6.23 19.02 -15.94
CA VAL A 274 6.09 20.46 -16.20
C VAL A 274 4.86 21.04 -15.48
N PRO A 275 4.82 22.35 -15.20
CA PRO A 275 3.70 22.99 -14.53
C PRO A 275 2.41 22.90 -15.36
N PRO A 276 1.23 23.01 -14.71
CA PRO A 276 -0.07 23.01 -15.39
C PRO A 276 -0.30 24.23 -16.31
N THR A 277 0.60 25.23 -16.27
CA THR A 277 0.61 26.38 -17.18
C THR A 277 1.13 26.05 -18.58
N GLN A 278 1.68 24.85 -18.79
CA GLN A 278 2.26 24.40 -20.05
C GLN A 278 1.65 23.06 -20.43
N LEU A 279 1.69 22.67 -21.71
CA LEU A 279 1.38 21.31 -22.14
C LEU A 279 2.61 20.41 -21.97
N GLU A 280 2.39 19.09 -21.98
CA GLU A 280 3.48 18.12 -22.17
C GLU A 280 3.63 17.79 -23.65
N PRO A 281 4.86 17.53 -24.14
CA PRO A 281 6.14 17.54 -23.42
C PRO A 281 6.67 18.96 -23.14
N GLY A 282 7.71 19.07 -22.32
CA GLY A 282 8.41 20.33 -22.09
C GLY A 282 9.88 20.15 -21.71
N ASN A 283 10.41 21.07 -20.90
CA ASN A 283 11.83 21.21 -20.64
C ASN A 283 12.17 21.16 -19.14
N TRP A 284 13.46 20.98 -18.84
CA TRP A 284 13.97 21.12 -17.47
C TRP A 284 13.89 22.59 -17.04
N GLU A 285 14.75 23.44 -17.60
CA GLU A 285 14.71 24.89 -17.39
C GLU A 285 13.49 25.52 -18.06
N GLY A 286 12.78 26.36 -17.33
CA GLY A 286 11.53 26.97 -17.78
C GLY A 286 10.33 26.01 -17.81
N GLY A 287 10.53 24.72 -17.50
CA GLY A 287 9.45 23.74 -17.32
C GLY A 287 9.45 23.22 -15.89
N VAL A 288 10.08 22.07 -15.64
CA VAL A 288 10.17 21.47 -14.29
C VAL A 288 10.80 22.44 -13.28
N VAL A 289 11.93 23.04 -13.66
CA VAL A 289 12.57 24.14 -12.96
C VAL A 289 11.94 25.44 -13.45
N SER A 290 10.93 25.88 -12.72
CA SER A 290 10.22 27.15 -12.97
C SER A 290 9.46 27.56 -11.72
N ARG A 291 8.76 28.70 -11.77
CA ARG A 291 7.96 29.20 -10.65
C ARG A 291 6.62 29.73 -11.13
N LEU A 292 5.55 29.28 -10.49
CA LEU A 292 4.22 29.86 -10.67
C LEU A 292 4.12 31.20 -9.94
N SER A 293 3.45 32.19 -10.54
CA SER A 293 3.06 33.41 -9.83
C SER A 293 2.10 33.08 -8.68
N ASN A 294 1.87 34.02 -7.75
CA ASN A 294 0.90 33.80 -6.68
C ASN A 294 -0.53 33.60 -7.20
N ASP A 295 -0.92 34.33 -8.25
CA ASP A 295 -2.23 34.16 -8.87
C ASP A 295 -2.37 32.80 -9.56
N GLN A 296 -1.34 32.36 -10.28
CA GLN A 296 -1.31 31.03 -10.89
C GLN A 296 -1.36 29.92 -9.82
N TRP A 297 -0.65 30.11 -8.71
CA TRP A 297 -0.69 29.17 -7.59
C TRP A 297 -2.09 29.11 -6.96
N ASN A 298 -2.70 30.27 -6.70
CA ASN A 298 -4.04 30.36 -6.16
C ASN A 298 -5.08 29.71 -7.08
N ASP A 299 -4.99 29.95 -8.40
CA ASP A 299 -5.83 29.31 -9.40
C ASP A 299 -5.60 27.79 -9.49
N LEU A 300 -4.38 27.32 -9.23
CA LEU A 300 -4.06 25.88 -9.18
C LEU A 300 -4.68 25.18 -7.96
N ILE A 301 -4.61 25.79 -6.77
CA ILE A 301 -5.09 25.16 -5.53
C ILE A 301 -6.59 25.38 -5.28
N THR A 302 -7.21 26.33 -5.98
CA THR A 302 -8.65 26.61 -5.87
C THR A 302 -9.46 25.61 -6.68
N ASN A 303 -10.38 24.88 -6.02
CA ASN A 303 -11.25 23.94 -6.72
C ASN A 303 -12.09 24.65 -7.80
N GLY A 304 -11.96 24.23 -9.06
CA GLY A 304 -12.64 24.88 -10.18
C GLY A 304 -11.89 26.08 -10.77
N GLY A 305 -10.66 26.37 -10.34
CA GLY A 305 -9.74 27.23 -11.09
C GLY A 305 -9.35 26.64 -12.44
N ASN A 306 -8.81 27.47 -13.34
CA ASN A 306 -8.40 27.03 -14.68
C ASN A 306 -7.20 26.08 -14.60
N LEU A 307 -6.15 26.46 -13.88
CA LEU A 307 -4.98 25.64 -13.62
C LEU A 307 -5.32 24.42 -12.76
N ASN A 308 -6.28 24.54 -11.83
CA ASN A 308 -6.80 23.40 -11.08
C ASN A 308 -7.42 22.34 -12.00
N ARG A 309 -8.28 22.75 -12.94
CA ARG A 309 -8.87 21.84 -13.94
C ARG A 309 -7.81 21.23 -14.86
N ALA A 310 -6.88 22.04 -15.36
CA ALA A 310 -5.80 21.58 -16.22
C ALA A 310 -4.91 20.55 -15.49
N TRP A 311 -4.56 20.81 -14.24
CA TRP A 311 -3.77 19.89 -13.42
C TRP A 311 -4.52 18.58 -13.14
N LYS A 312 -5.81 18.64 -12.78
CA LYS A 312 -6.63 17.43 -12.59
C LYS A 312 -6.72 16.59 -13.85
N ALA A 313 -6.94 17.21 -15.02
CA ALA A 313 -6.95 16.49 -16.29
C ALA A 313 -5.61 15.81 -16.59
N ARG A 314 -4.48 16.45 -16.25
CA ARG A 314 -3.14 15.83 -16.35
C ARG A 314 -2.98 14.66 -15.38
N LEU A 315 -3.43 14.81 -14.12
CA LEU A 315 -3.41 13.72 -13.14
C LEU A 315 -4.28 12.53 -13.57
N ASP A 316 -5.43 12.76 -14.20
CA ASP A 316 -6.28 11.71 -14.77
C ASP A 316 -5.53 10.94 -15.87
N ASN A 317 -4.77 11.66 -16.72
CA ASN A 317 -3.89 11.03 -17.71
C ASN A 317 -2.76 10.23 -17.07
N TYR A 318 -2.24 10.62 -15.91
CA TYR A 318 -1.21 9.84 -15.20
C TYR A 318 -1.80 8.64 -14.46
N ALA A 319 -3.02 8.77 -13.95
CA ALA A 319 -3.69 7.75 -13.15
C ALA A 319 -3.85 6.42 -13.91
N GLN A 320 -3.96 6.46 -15.24
CA GLN A 320 -4.06 5.24 -16.06
C GLN A 320 -2.85 4.31 -15.89
N TYR A 321 -1.64 4.85 -15.72
CA TYR A 321 -0.43 4.04 -15.54
C TYR A 321 -0.41 3.37 -14.16
N PHE A 322 -0.81 4.10 -13.12
CA PHE A 322 -0.96 3.53 -11.78
C PHE A 322 -2.12 2.53 -11.71
N GLN A 323 -3.21 2.76 -12.44
CA GLN A 323 -4.30 1.82 -12.56
C GLN A 323 -3.86 0.53 -13.26
N PHE A 324 -3.00 0.63 -14.28
CA PHE A 324 -2.36 -0.54 -14.90
C PHE A 324 -1.53 -1.35 -13.90
N LEU A 325 -0.66 -0.69 -13.12
CA LEU A 325 0.14 -1.37 -12.08
C LEU A 325 -0.74 -2.01 -11.00
N LYS A 326 -1.79 -1.29 -10.56
CA LYS A 326 -2.78 -1.77 -9.59
C LYS A 326 -3.52 -3.01 -10.11
N ASN A 327 -4.00 -2.99 -11.35
CA ASN A 327 -4.68 -4.13 -11.98
C ASN A 327 -3.77 -5.36 -12.08
N ASN A 328 -2.45 -5.15 -12.11
CA ASN A 328 -1.44 -6.19 -12.08
C ASN A 328 -0.91 -6.51 -10.68
N ASN A 329 -1.56 -6.03 -9.61
CA ASN A 329 -1.18 -6.26 -8.22
C ASN A 329 0.23 -5.80 -7.84
N VAL A 330 0.74 -4.75 -8.50
CA VAL A 330 2.02 -4.12 -8.16
C VAL A 330 1.80 -3.12 -7.02
N GLN A 331 2.61 -3.21 -5.97
CA GLN A 331 2.67 -2.18 -4.93
C GLN A 331 3.73 -1.15 -5.31
N VAL A 332 3.34 0.12 -5.35
CA VAL A 332 4.23 1.22 -5.76
C VAL A 332 4.55 2.10 -4.57
N LEU A 333 5.84 2.36 -4.37
CA LEU A 333 6.32 3.48 -3.60
C LEU A 333 6.21 4.74 -4.48
N PHE A 334 5.23 5.59 -4.22
CA PHE A 334 5.03 6.79 -5.03
C PHE A 334 5.65 7.99 -4.32
N ARG A 335 6.51 8.73 -5.04
CA ARG A 335 7.22 9.90 -4.51
C ARG A 335 6.99 11.14 -5.40
N PRO A 336 5.76 11.70 -5.39
CA PRO A 336 5.46 12.93 -6.12
C PRO A 336 6.08 14.15 -5.45
N PHE A 337 6.21 15.25 -6.20
CA PHE A 337 6.57 16.57 -5.68
C PHE A 337 7.74 16.55 -4.66
N HIS A 338 8.74 15.72 -4.95
CA HIS A 338 9.93 15.57 -4.13
C HIS A 338 10.69 16.90 -4.06
N GLU A 339 11.53 17.02 -3.02
CA GLU A 339 12.33 18.22 -2.76
C GLU A 339 11.49 19.50 -2.60
N MET A 340 10.25 19.40 -2.11
CA MET A 340 9.33 20.55 -2.04
C MET A 340 9.82 21.72 -1.18
N ASN A 341 10.82 21.52 -0.34
CA ASN A 341 11.42 22.58 0.46
C ASN A 341 12.51 23.36 -0.29
N GLN A 342 12.95 22.89 -1.47
CA GLN A 342 13.84 23.61 -2.37
C GLN A 342 13.03 24.57 -3.25
N GLY A 343 13.32 25.87 -3.24
CA GLY A 343 12.56 26.85 -4.01
C GLY A 343 12.79 26.84 -5.53
N VAL A 344 13.13 25.69 -6.11
CA VAL A 344 13.61 25.53 -7.49
C VAL A 344 12.54 24.91 -8.40
N PHE A 345 11.80 23.92 -7.92
CA PHE A 345 10.72 23.31 -8.69
C PHE A 345 9.42 24.10 -8.59
N TRP A 346 8.59 24.04 -9.63
CA TRP A 346 7.35 24.82 -9.68
C TRP A 346 6.37 24.47 -8.56
N TRP A 347 6.41 23.23 -8.06
CA TRP A 347 5.60 22.75 -6.94
C TRP A 347 6.16 23.16 -5.58
N ALA A 348 7.40 23.64 -5.50
CA ALA A 348 8.19 23.72 -4.28
C ALA A 348 8.37 25.15 -3.75
N GLY A 349 8.99 25.29 -2.57
CA GLY A 349 9.33 26.57 -1.95
C GLY A 349 8.15 27.41 -1.48
N ARG A 350 6.98 26.78 -1.27
CA ARG A 350 5.76 27.44 -0.80
C ARG A 350 5.33 26.85 0.54
N PRO A 351 5.69 27.48 1.67
CA PRO A 351 5.23 27.04 2.97
C PRO A 351 3.75 27.39 3.16
N GLY A 352 3.15 26.80 4.19
CA GLY A 352 1.78 27.03 4.62
C GLY A 352 0.82 25.99 4.08
N SER A 353 -0.38 25.93 4.67
CA SER A 353 -1.45 25.03 4.24
C SER A 353 -1.99 25.34 2.84
N SER A 354 -1.83 26.58 2.38
CA SER A 354 -2.09 26.99 0.99
C SER A 354 -0.83 26.91 0.12
N GLY A 355 0.28 26.41 0.65
CA GLY A 355 1.54 26.20 -0.05
C GLY A 355 1.61 24.82 -0.71
N THR A 356 2.80 24.24 -0.86
CA THR A 356 3.01 22.95 -1.55
C THR A 356 2.15 21.82 -1.00
N ALA A 357 1.86 21.82 0.31
CA ALA A 357 0.99 20.84 0.95
C ALA A 357 -0.41 20.76 0.28
N ALA A 358 -0.92 21.86 -0.27
CA ALA A 358 -2.23 21.91 -0.94
C ALA A 358 -2.30 21.02 -2.21
N LEU A 359 -1.16 20.62 -2.78
CA LEU A 359 -1.11 19.69 -3.92
C LEU A 359 -1.35 18.24 -3.51
N TYR A 360 -1.20 17.90 -2.23
CA TYR A 360 -1.38 16.54 -1.71
C TYR A 360 -2.85 16.28 -1.31
N TYR A 361 -3.50 17.19 -0.59
CA TYR A 361 -4.97 17.31 -0.43
C TYR A 361 -5.32 18.53 0.47
N TYR A 362 -6.60 18.92 0.52
CA TYR A 362 -7.09 20.09 1.25
C TYR A 362 -6.86 20.01 2.77
N ASN A 363 -6.10 21.00 3.26
CA ASN A 363 -5.90 21.43 4.64
C ASN A 363 -4.64 20.85 5.33
N TRP A 364 -3.82 21.76 5.89
CA TRP A 364 -2.80 21.62 6.98
C TRP A 364 -1.34 21.98 6.65
N SER A 365 -0.59 22.25 7.74
CA SER A 365 0.80 22.69 8.04
C SER A 365 1.87 22.74 6.93
N PRO A 366 2.96 23.54 7.06
CA PRO A 366 3.52 24.27 5.93
C PRO A 366 4.12 23.44 4.78
N TYR A 367 4.55 22.20 5.04
CA TYR A 367 4.95 21.23 4.01
C TYR A 367 4.57 19.77 4.36
N ASN A 368 4.00 19.55 5.55
CA ASN A 368 3.51 18.23 5.98
C ASN A 368 2.01 18.18 5.72
N PRO A 369 1.54 17.35 4.77
CA PRO A 369 0.13 17.27 4.44
C PRO A 369 -0.70 16.59 5.53
N GLY A 370 -0.09 16.14 6.64
CA GLY A 370 -0.75 15.47 7.75
C GLY A 370 -0.42 13.98 7.79
N ASN A 371 -0.47 13.38 8.99
CA ASN A 371 -0.03 11.99 9.21
C ASN A 371 -0.81 10.94 8.40
N ASP A 372 -2.00 11.25 7.90
CA ASP A 372 -2.80 10.30 7.12
C ASP A 372 -2.43 10.28 5.62
N TYR A 373 -1.59 11.20 5.17
CA TYR A 373 -1.28 11.42 3.75
C TYR A 373 0.12 10.95 3.34
N TRP A 374 0.85 10.29 4.25
CA TRP A 374 2.16 9.72 3.98
C TRP A 374 2.52 8.54 4.86
N ASP A 375 3.38 7.69 4.34
CA ASP A 375 3.73 6.42 4.95
C ASP A 375 5.22 6.32 5.30
N ILE A 376 6.08 6.97 4.53
CA ILE A 376 7.53 6.95 4.69
C ILE A 376 8.06 8.38 4.59
N PHE A 377 8.95 8.73 5.51
CA PHE A 377 9.72 9.97 5.40
C PHE A 377 11.02 9.68 4.62
N SER A 378 11.33 10.48 3.61
CA SER A 378 12.57 10.34 2.83
C SER A 378 13.38 11.62 2.81
N LEU A 379 14.71 11.47 2.74
CA LEU A 379 15.67 12.57 2.63
C LEU A 379 16.62 12.33 1.47
N ASP A 380 16.88 13.36 0.69
CA ASP A 380 17.88 13.33 -0.38
C ASP A 380 19.22 13.87 0.13
N VAL A 381 20.29 13.16 -0.22
CA VAL A 381 21.64 13.36 0.34
C VAL A 381 22.66 13.41 -0.79
N TYR A 382 22.99 14.63 -1.23
CA TYR A 382 24.04 14.88 -2.22
C TYR A 382 25.29 15.51 -1.59
N ASN A 383 26.45 15.25 -2.23
CA ASN A 383 27.87 15.43 -1.85
C ASN A 383 28.33 16.53 -0.88
N LYS A 384 27.52 17.53 -0.50
CA LYS A 384 27.94 18.59 0.45
C LYS A 384 27.66 18.26 1.91
N ASP A 385 26.68 17.41 2.17
CA ASP A 385 26.09 17.34 3.51
C ASP A 385 26.20 15.95 4.17
N GLY A 386 26.61 14.92 3.41
CA GLY A 386 26.85 13.55 3.87
C GLY A 386 25.73 12.92 4.72
N TYR A 387 26.08 11.86 5.44
CA TYR A 387 25.19 11.10 6.32
C TYR A 387 25.37 11.50 7.78
N THR A 388 25.07 12.75 8.14
CA THR A 388 25.30 13.26 9.51
C THR A 388 24.30 12.71 10.53
N ALA A 389 24.71 12.63 11.80
CA ALA A 389 23.82 12.23 12.90
C ALA A 389 22.64 13.21 13.05
N GLN A 390 22.85 14.51 12.83
CA GLN A 390 21.79 15.51 12.85
C GLN A 390 20.70 15.19 11.82
N LYS A 391 21.09 14.88 10.59
CA LYS A 391 20.13 14.51 9.54
C LYS A 391 19.29 13.30 9.92
N TYR A 392 19.97 12.26 10.39
CA TYR A 392 19.35 11.02 10.83
C TYR A 392 18.38 11.26 12.01
N ASN A 393 18.82 11.97 13.05
CA ASN A 393 18.01 12.24 14.23
C ASN A 393 16.77 13.09 13.89
N THR A 394 16.92 14.06 13.00
CA THR A 394 15.77 14.84 12.50
C THR A 394 14.80 13.95 11.73
N ALA A 395 15.28 13.11 10.81
CA ALA A 395 14.42 12.18 10.07
C ALA A 395 13.67 11.22 11.02
N VAL A 396 14.38 10.66 12.01
CA VAL A 396 13.81 9.82 13.07
C VAL A 396 12.73 10.54 13.86
N SER A 397 12.97 11.80 14.22
CA SER A 397 12.04 12.63 14.97
C SER A 397 10.76 12.92 14.18
N VAL A 398 10.90 13.41 12.94
CA VAL A 398 9.77 13.72 12.04
C VAL A 398 8.96 12.46 11.73
N ALA A 399 9.62 11.33 11.51
CA ALA A 399 8.95 10.09 11.14
C ALA A 399 8.16 9.45 12.29
N GLY A 400 8.53 9.71 13.54
CA GLY A 400 7.96 9.02 14.70
C GLY A 400 8.08 7.52 14.56
N SER A 401 6.96 6.80 14.47
CA SER A 401 6.90 5.35 14.26
C SER A 401 6.95 4.91 12.79
N LYS A 402 6.90 5.84 11.83
CA LYS A 402 6.94 5.54 10.40
C LYS A 402 8.39 5.23 9.94
N PRO A 403 8.55 4.45 8.85
CA PRO A 403 9.86 4.24 8.24
C PRO A 403 10.52 5.54 7.76
N ILE A 404 11.85 5.54 7.73
CA ILE A 404 12.67 6.61 7.12
C ILE A 404 13.53 6.04 6.01
N ALA A 405 13.84 6.84 5.00
CA ALA A 405 14.66 6.43 3.86
C ALA A 405 15.63 7.51 3.36
N ILE A 406 16.72 7.07 2.75
CA ILE A 406 17.55 7.93 1.90
C ILE A 406 16.92 7.87 0.49
N GLY A 407 16.14 8.91 0.17
CA GLY A 407 15.35 9.00 -1.05
C GLY A 407 16.21 9.04 -2.31
N GLU A 408 17.32 9.77 -2.26
CA GLU A 408 18.32 9.89 -3.29
C GLU A 408 19.69 10.09 -2.66
N CYS A 409 20.72 9.60 -3.33
CA CYS A 409 22.10 9.96 -3.05
C CYS A 409 22.98 9.82 -4.29
N ASP A 410 24.01 10.65 -4.39
CA ASP A 410 25.09 10.46 -5.36
C ASP A 410 26.15 9.50 -4.80
N VAL A 411 26.69 9.79 -3.61
CA VAL A 411 27.65 8.95 -2.89
C VAL A 411 26.90 7.98 -2.00
N LEU A 412 27.10 6.67 -2.23
CA LEU A 412 26.48 5.62 -1.42
C LEU A 412 26.97 5.66 0.04
N PRO A 413 26.10 5.38 1.02
CA PRO A 413 26.54 5.23 2.41
C PRO A 413 27.36 3.95 2.54
N THR A 414 28.33 3.94 3.45
CA THR A 414 29.02 2.70 3.82
C THR A 414 28.12 1.81 4.68
N ALA A 415 28.39 0.50 4.69
CA ALA A 415 27.70 -0.44 5.57
C ALA A 415 27.79 -0.04 7.06
N SER A 416 28.92 0.54 7.48
CA SER A 416 29.12 1.05 8.84
C SER A 416 28.28 2.28 9.15
N GLN A 417 28.12 3.20 8.20
CA GLN A 417 27.20 4.35 8.36
C GLN A 417 25.75 3.88 8.51
N LEU A 418 25.32 2.90 7.72
CA LEU A 418 23.97 2.31 7.86
C LEU A 418 23.80 1.59 9.20
N ALA A 419 24.84 0.93 9.72
CA ALA A 419 24.80 0.31 11.04
C ALA A 419 24.68 1.34 12.19
N LEU A 420 25.32 2.51 12.04
CA LEU A 420 25.19 3.64 12.98
C LEU A 420 23.85 4.38 12.87
N GLN A 421 23.15 4.25 11.73
CA GLN A 421 21.88 4.89 11.43
C GLN A 421 20.81 3.86 11.03
N PRO A 422 20.50 2.89 11.90
CA PRO A 422 19.87 1.62 11.50
C PRO A 422 18.40 1.74 11.08
N ARG A 423 17.77 2.91 11.21
CA ARG A 423 16.36 3.12 10.85
C ARG A 423 16.13 3.41 9.37
N TRP A 424 17.18 3.65 8.58
CA TRP A 424 17.08 3.77 7.13
C TRP A 424 16.60 2.46 6.51
N THR A 425 15.33 2.41 6.09
CA THR A 425 14.72 1.19 5.54
C THR A 425 15.06 0.98 4.08
N PHE A 426 15.34 2.05 3.32
CA PHE A 426 15.97 1.95 2.01
C PHE A 426 16.94 3.10 1.74
N VAL A 427 17.86 2.85 0.82
CA VAL A 427 18.71 3.84 0.16
C VAL A 427 18.60 3.67 -1.34
N MET A 428 18.40 4.76 -2.07
CA MET A 428 18.36 4.75 -3.53
C MET A 428 19.44 5.69 -4.07
N SER A 429 20.36 5.16 -4.88
CA SER A 429 21.36 5.98 -5.55
C SER A 429 20.84 6.55 -6.86
N TRP A 430 21.33 7.73 -7.24
CA TRP A 430 20.88 8.47 -8.40
C TRP A 430 21.62 8.04 -9.66
N ALA A 431 20.95 7.27 -10.52
CA ALA A 431 21.29 7.01 -11.92
C ALA A 431 22.80 7.02 -12.25
N GLU A 432 23.22 7.86 -13.19
CA GLU A 432 24.62 8.00 -13.62
C GLU A 432 25.56 8.48 -12.52
N LEU A 433 25.06 9.30 -11.58
CA LEU A 433 25.85 9.84 -10.46
C LEU A 433 26.35 8.74 -9.53
N THR A 434 25.62 7.63 -9.43
CA THR A 434 26.07 6.42 -8.72
C THR A 434 27.45 5.99 -9.20
N PHE A 435 27.71 6.03 -10.51
CA PHE A 435 28.93 5.49 -11.10
C PHE A 435 30.04 6.53 -11.25
N SER A 436 29.71 7.82 -11.27
CA SER A 436 30.71 8.89 -11.25
C SER A 436 31.16 9.26 -9.84
N SER A 437 30.31 9.06 -8.83
CA SER A 437 30.58 9.45 -7.44
C SER A 437 31.06 8.30 -6.56
N ASN A 438 31.02 7.06 -7.06
CA ASN A 438 31.46 5.88 -6.33
C ASN A 438 32.33 5.01 -7.23
N THR A 439 33.40 4.46 -6.66
CA THR A 439 34.20 3.42 -7.31
C THR A 439 33.44 2.09 -7.37
N ASN A 440 33.72 1.25 -8.36
CA ASN A 440 33.15 -0.11 -8.44
C ASN A 440 33.38 -0.91 -7.15
N ALA A 441 34.53 -0.72 -6.48
CA ALA A 441 34.84 -1.38 -5.21
C ALA A 441 33.89 -0.93 -4.08
N GLN A 442 33.57 0.37 -4.00
CA GLN A 442 32.60 0.88 -3.01
C GLN A 442 31.19 0.35 -3.28
N ILE A 443 30.77 0.33 -4.55
CA ILE A 443 29.46 -0.23 -4.94
C ILE A 443 29.40 -1.72 -4.56
N GLN A 444 30.40 -2.52 -4.96
CA GLN A 444 30.48 -3.94 -4.63
C GLN A 444 30.48 -4.18 -3.12
N ALA A 445 31.25 -3.38 -2.36
CA ALA A 445 31.34 -3.53 -0.91
C ALA A 445 29.98 -3.35 -0.23
N LEU A 446 29.20 -2.35 -0.64
CA LEU A 446 27.87 -2.11 -0.07
C LEU A 446 26.86 -3.20 -0.47
N TYR A 447 26.81 -3.59 -1.74
CA TYR A 447 25.92 -4.66 -2.22
C TYR A 447 26.25 -6.03 -1.61
N SER A 448 27.50 -6.21 -1.15
CA SER A 448 27.96 -7.42 -0.46
C SER A 448 27.64 -7.44 1.04
N ALA A 449 27.32 -6.30 1.66
CA ALA A 449 27.17 -6.16 3.10
C ALA A 449 26.01 -6.97 3.70
N GLY A 450 26.18 -7.42 4.95
CA GLY A 450 25.18 -8.25 5.66
C GLY A 450 23.93 -7.49 6.11
N ASN A 451 24.06 -6.20 6.40
CA ASN A 451 22.96 -5.30 6.76
C ASN A 451 22.27 -4.66 5.53
N VAL A 452 22.65 -5.04 4.32
CA VAL A 452 22.07 -4.54 3.07
C VAL A 452 21.27 -5.63 2.37
N ILE A 453 20.05 -5.32 1.97
CA ILE A 453 19.12 -6.21 1.29
C ILE A 453 19.17 -5.93 -0.22
N THR A 454 19.73 -6.85 -0.98
CA THR A 454 19.65 -6.98 -2.44
C THR A 454 18.45 -7.85 -2.83
N MET A 455 18.07 -7.87 -4.11
CA MET A 455 16.84 -8.55 -4.55
C MET A 455 16.80 -10.04 -4.19
N ASP A 456 17.95 -10.72 -4.21
CA ASP A 456 18.10 -12.13 -3.82
C ASP A 456 17.76 -12.39 -2.33
N LYS A 457 17.85 -11.35 -1.49
CA LYS A 457 17.54 -11.38 -0.04
C LYS A 457 16.11 -10.95 0.28
N LEU A 458 15.35 -10.44 -0.68
CA LEU A 458 13.95 -10.06 -0.46
C LEU A 458 13.07 -11.29 -0.20
N PRO A 459 12.04 -11.18 0.66
CA PRO A 459 11.06 -12.23 0.88
C PRO A 459 10.42 -12.73 -0.41
N LYS A 460 10.10 -14.03 -0.45
CA LYS A 460 9.50 -14.67 -1.62
C LYS A 460 8.16 -14.08 -2.05
N PHE A 461 7.42 -13.37 -1.19
CA PHE A 461 6.14 -12.78 -1.59
C PHE A 461 6.29 -11.64 -2.61
N PHE A 462 7.50 -11.07 -2.75
CA PHE A 462 7.81 -10.14 -3.83
C PHE A 462 8.03 -10.85 -5.18
N ARG A 463 8.36 -12.15 -5.18
CA ARG A 463 8.57 -12.97 -6.38
C ARG A 463 7.29 -13.75 -6.66
N LYS A 464 6.50 -13.34 -7.65
CA LYS A 464 5.29 -14.05 -8.07
C LYS A 464 5.38 -14.52 -9.50
#